data_AF-A0A5C5FW41-F1
#
_entry.id   AF-A0A5C5FW41-F1
#
_cell.length_a   1.000
_cell.length_b   1.000
_cell.length_c   1.000
_cell.angle_alpha   90.00
_cell.angle_beta   90.00
_cell.angle_gamma   90.00
#
_symmetry.space_group_name_H-M   'P 1'
#
loop_
_entity.id
_entity.type
_entity.pdbx_description
1 polymer ?
#
loop_
_entity_poly.entity_id
_entity_poly.type
_entity_poly.pdbx_seq_one_letter_code
_entity_poly.pdbx_strand_id
1 'polypeptide(L)'
;MPDPSLAALVSLGIDKQKAAFALREHGGDVEAAADWCLSEGATWTPASLLETAFAPPASAARPSPSPPATHTSSRGRRPAVADDPSKPAGWRPVPHRLLPPGTRVRITLKQDQGTDVTQEGVVAERLTRGDHPRGVKVRLEDGRVGRVVSVVR
;
A
#
# COMPACT_ATOMS: atom_id res chain seq x y z
N MET A 1 29.99 19.50 -7.55
CA MET A 1 30.29 19.54 -6.11
C MET A 1 29.65 18.31 -5.49
N PRO A 2 30.40 17.43 -4.79
CA PRO A 2 29.79 16.33 -4.05
C PRO A 2 28.91 16.90 -2.93
N ASP A 3 27.78 16.24 -2.68
CA ASP A 3 26.84 16.65 -1.63
C ASP A 3 27.48 16.42 -0.25
N PRO A 4 27.63 17.46 0.60
CA PRO A 4 28.35 17.36 1.86
C PRO A 4 27.67 16.39 2.85
N SER A 5 26.34 16.29 2.79
CA SER A 5 25.53 15.41 3.61
C SER A 5 25.78 13.94 3.25
N LEU A 6 25.88 13.65 1.95
CA LEU A 6 26.20 12.31 1.47
C LEU A 6 27.63 11.90 1.81
N ALA A 7 28.58 12.85 1.70
CA ALA A 7 29.98 12.60 2.06
C ALA A 7 30.12 12.23 3.55
N ALA A 8 29.40 12.92 4.44
CA ALA A 8 29.41 12.64 5.88
C ALA A 8 28.94 11.22 6.22
N LEU A 9 27.86 10.74 5.60
CA LEU A 9 27.34 9.39 5.84
C LEU A 9 28.28 8.30 5.28
N VAL A 10 28.88 8.54 4.11
CA VAL A 10 29.86 7.60 3.54
C VAL A 10 31.12 7.51 4.41
N SER A 11 31.56 8.62 5.00
CA SER A 11 32.68 8.62 5.96
C SER A 11 32.36 7.87 7.26
N LEU A 12 31.08 7.72 7.62
CA LEU A 12 30.63 6.88 8.74
C LEU A 12 30.58 5.38 8.41
N GLY A 13 30.98 4.97 7.20
CA GLY A 13 30.96 3.58 6.76
C GLY A 13 29.60 3.11 6.24
N ILE A 14 28.66 4.04 6.03
CA ILE A 14 27.36 3.75 5.41
C ILE A 14 27.57 3.63 3.89
N ASP A 15 26.99 2.60 3.28
CA ASP A 15 27.05 2.41 1.84
C ASP A 15 26.54 3.65 1.09
N LYS A 16 27.22 4.05 0.01
CA LYS A 16 26.91 5.27 -0.74
C LYS A 16 25.47 5.31 -1.25
N GLN A 17 24.96 4.17 -1.71
CA GLN A 17 23.60 4.11 -2.23
C GLN A 17 22.57 4.07 -1.09
N LYS A 18 22.91 3.48 0.07
CA LYS A 18 22.09 3.56 1.30
C LYS A 18 21.98 4.98 1.83
N ALA A 19 23.12 5.68 1.91
CA ALA A 19 23.21 7.07 2.34
C ALA A 19 22.39 8.00 1.43
N ALA A 20 22.50 7.81 0.11
CA ALA A 20 21.71 8.57 -0.86
C ALA A 20 20.20 8.35 -0.69
N PHE A 21 19.78 7.11 -0.42
CA PHE A 21 18.38 6.78 -0.18
C PHE A 21 17.87 7.42 1.13
N ALA A 22 18.61 7.27 2.22
CA ALA A 22 18.25 7.81 3.51
C ALA A 22 18.12 9.35 3.49
N LEU A 23 19.05 10.04 2.83
CA LEU A 23 18.95 11.49 2.66
C LEU A 23 17.73 11.90 1.82
N ARG A 24 17.35 11.11 0.82
CA ARG A 24 16.15 11.41 0.01
C ARG A 24 14.86 11.27 0.82
N GLU A 25 14.75 10.24 1.64
CA GLU A 25 13.57 9.99 2.47
C GLU A 25 13.45 11.01 3.62
N HIS A 26 14.58 11.40 4.22
CA HIS A 26 14.62 12.32 5.34
C HIS A 26 14.85 13.79 4.92
N GLY A 27 14.66 14.12 3.64
CA GLY A 27 14.69 15.51 3.16
C GLY A 27 16.06 16.21 3.27
N GLY A 28 17.15 15.44 3.26
CA GLY A 28 18.53 15.93 3.37
C GLY A 28 19.05 16.07 4.80
N ASP A 29 18.27 15.68 5.81
CA ASP A 29 18.70 15.66 7.21
C ASP A 29 19.69 14.50 7.45
N VAL A 30 20.93 14.86 7.80
CA VAL A 30 22.03 13.89 7.97
C VAL A 30 21.85 13.04 9.23
N GLU A 31 21.33 13.62 10.30
CA GLU A 31 21.23 12.97 11.60
C GLU A 31 20.12 11.91 11.59
N ALA A 32 18.94 12.27 11.08
CA ALA A 32 17.84 11.34 10.87
C ALA A 32 18.20 10.23 9.86
N ALA A 33 18.94 10.58 8.80
CA ALA A 33 19.42 9.60 7.83
C ALA A 33 20.44 8.61 8.44
N ALA A 34 21.32 9.08 9.33
CA ALA A 34 22.29 8.24 10.02
C ALA A 34 21.61 7.30 11.03
N ASP A 35 20.67 7.83 11.82
CA ASP A 35 19.88 7.05 12.80
C ASP A 35 19.11 5.92 12.10
N TRP A 36 18.43 6.24 11.00
CA TRP A 36 17.74 5.25 10.18
C TRP A 36 18.68 4.20 9.59
N CYS A 37 19.88 4.61 9.16
CA CYS A 37 20.88 3.68 8.62
C CYS A 37 21.44 2.73 9.67
N LEU A 38 21.56 3.17 10.93
CA LEU A 38 22.18 2.45 12.03
C LEU A 38 21.17 1.66 12.88
N SER A 39 19.86 1.94 12.75
CA SER A 39 18.80 1.18 13.43
C SER A 39 18.74 -0.28 12.96
N GLU A 40 18.73 -1.22 13.92
CA GLU A 40 18.62 -2.65 13.65
C GLU A 40 17.27 -2.96 12.96
N GLY A 41 17.33 -3.56 11.77
CA GLY A 41 16.14 -3.94 10.98
C GLY A 41 15.97 -3.17 9.65
N ALA A 42 16.79 -2.17 9.35
CA ALA A 42 16.81 -1.54 8.03
C ALA A 42 17.47 -2.46 6.99
N THR A 43 16.74 -3.44 6.47
CA THR A 43 17.14 -4.24 5.31
C THR A 43 17.07 -3.39 4.05
N TRP A 44 18.05 -2.52 3.86
CA TRP A 44 18.24 -1.83 2.59
C TRP A 44 18.89 -2.83 1.62
N THR A 45 18.09 -3.36 0.70
CA THR A 45 18.57 -4.24 -0.36
C THR A 45 18.80 -3.44 -1.65
N PRO A 46 19.83 -3.77 -2.44
CA PRO A 46 20.09 -3.10 -3.72
C PRO A 46 18.94 -3.26 -4.74
N ALA A 47 18.00 -4.19 -4.52
CA ALA A 47 16.76 -4.32 -5.29
C ALA A 47 15.83 -3.10 -5.15
N SER A 48 15.89 -2.39 -4.02
CA SER A 48 15.09 -1.15 -3.81
C SER A 48 15.54 -0.01 -4.74
N LEU A 49 16.73 -0.12 -5.34
CA LEU A 49 17.25 0.84 -6.30
C LEU A 49 16.71 0.62 -7.73
N LEU A 50 16.15 -0.56 -8.02
CA LEU A 50 15.50 -0.87 -9.29
C LEU A 50 14.00 -0.50 -9.26
N GLU A 51 13.39 -0.43 -8.08
CA GLU A 51 11.99 -0.01 -7.92
C GLU A 51 11.79 1.52 -8.02
N THR A 52 12.87 2.30 -7.92
CA THR A 52 12.85 3.76 -8.16
C THR A 52 13.04 4.14 -9.64
N ALA A 53 12.72 3.27 -10.60
CA ALA A 53 12.74 3.60 -12.04
C ALA A 53 11.35 3.77 -12.66
N PHE A 54 10.28 3.84 -11.86
CA PHE A 54 8.95 4.19 -12.36
C PHE A 54 8.25 5.19 -11.44
N ALA A 55 8.56 6.47 -11.61
CA ALA A 55 7.72 7.56 -11.14
C ALA A 55 6.87 8.05 -12.34
N PRO A 56 5.53 7.93 -12.33
CA PRO A 56 4.69 8.76 -13.18
C PRO A 56 4.80 10.23 -12.75
N PRO A 57 4.69 11.21 -13.66
CA PRO A 57 4.91 12.62 -13.31
C PRO A 57 3.84 13.14 -12.35
N ALA A 58 4.27 13.58 -11.17
CA ALA A 58 3.44 14.35 -10.24
C ALA A 58 3.23 15.76 -10.81
N SER A 59 2.01 16.01 -11.29
CA SER A 59 1.47 17.35 -11.45
C SER A 59 1.31 17.96 -10.06
N ALA A 60 2.22 18.85 -9.68
CA ALA A 60 2.15 19.63 -8.44
C ALA A 60 2.31 21.12 -8.77
N ALA A 61 1.20 21.74 -9.19
CA ALA A 61 1.04 23.18 -9.14
C ALA A 61 0.73 23.61 -7.69
N ARG A 62 1.35 24.73 -7.29
CA ARG A 62 1.38 25.39 -5.98
C ARG A 62 0.02 25.76 -5.36
N PRO A 63 -0.03 26.15 -4.05
CA PRO A 63 -1.27 26.22 -3.27
C PRO A 63 -2.05 27.51 -3.54
N SER A 64 -3.38 27.42 -3.51
CA SER A 64 -4.30 28.56 -3.41
C SER A 64 -4.94 28.60 -2.01
N PRO A 65 -5.08 29.78 -1.39
CA PRO A 65 -5.56 29.92 -0.02
C PRO A 65 -7.09 29.76 0.10
N SER A 66 -7.50 29.18 1.22
CA SER A 66 -8.89 28.94 1.64
C SER A 66 -9.71 30.22 1.80
N PRO A 67 -11.02 30.24 1.45
CA PRO A 67 -11.99 31.13 2.06
C PRO A 67 -12.72 30.46 3.25
N PRO A 68 -13.31 31.25 4.19
CA PRO A 68 -13.81 30.75 5.47
C PRO A 68 -15.24 30.16 5.40
N ALA A 69 -15.57 29.48 6.49
CA ALA A 69 -16.73 28.64 6.79
C ALA A 69 -18.11 29.09 6.27
N THR A 70 -18.95 28.11 5.89
CA THR A 70 -20.39 28.21 6.06
C THR A 70 -20.97 26.82 6.37
N HIS A 71 -21.61 26.71 7.52
CA HIS A 71 -22.45 25.59 7.90
C HIS A 71 -23.65 25.55 6.94
N THR A 72 -23.88 24.44 6.27
CA THR A 72 -25.21 24.17 5.70
C THR A 72 -25.44 22.67 5.69
N SER A 73 -26.43 22.25 6.47
CA SER A 73 -26.93 20.89 6.50
C SER A 73 -27.52 20.56 5.13
N SER A 74 -26.84 19.70 4.36
CA SER A 74 -27.47 19.04 3.21
C SER A 74 -27.39 17.52 3.36
N ARG A 75 -28.56 17.01 3.68
CA ARG A 75 -28.99 15.62 3.63
C ARG A 75 -28.59 15.02 2.26
N GLY A 76 -27.84 13.92 2.28
CA GLY A 76 -27.79 12.96 1.18
C GLY A 76 -26.89 13.28 -0.02
N ARG A 77 -25.62 12.86 0.05
CA ARG A 77 -24.91 12.32 -1.11
C ARG A 77 -23.88 11.30 -0.60
N ARG A 78 -24.07 10.03 -0.92
CA ARG A 78 -23.06 8.98 -0.69
C ARG A 78 -21.78 9.47 -1.41
N PRO A 79 -20.62 9.51 -0.76
CA PRO A 79 -19.40 9.84 -1.48
C PRO A 79 -19.24 8.78 -2.58
N ALA A 80 -19.10 9.25 -3.83
CA ALA A 80 -18.63 8.43 -4.92
C ALA A 80 -17.32 7.81 -4.44
N VAL A 81 -17.28 6.48 -4.36
CA VAL A 81 -16.07 5.71 -4.10
C VAL A 81 -15.04 6.24 -5.08
N ALA A 82 -14.05 6.98 -4.57
CA ALA A 82 -12.94 7.45 -5.38
C ALA A 82 -12.33 6.20 -6.04
N ASP A 83 -12.25 6.21 -7.36
CA ASP A 83 -11.64 5.15 -8.16
C ASP A 83 -10.20 4.95 -7.67
N ASP A 84 -10.00 3.89 -6.90
CA ASP A 84 -8.70 3.44 -6.40
C ASP A 84 -7.91 2.93 -7.62
N PRO A 85 -6.79 3.58 -8.01
CA PRO A 85 -6.08 3.30 -9.27
C PRO A 85 -5.45 1.90 -9.30
N SER A 86 -5.39 1.21 -8.16
CA SER A 86 -4.93 -0.18 -8.05
C SER A 86 -6.00 -1.22 -8.42
N LYS A 87 -7.21 -0.81 -8.80
CA LYS A 87 -8.32 -1.73 -9.11
C LYS A 87 -8.73 -1.67 -10.57
N PRO A 88 -8.96 -2.83 -11.22
CA PRO A 88 -9.46 -2.85 -12.59
C PRO A 88 -10.86 -2.24 -12.65
N ALA A 89 -11.14 -1.49 -13.72
CA ALA A 89 -12.44 -0.87 -13.95
C ALA A 89 -13.56 -1.92 -13.85
N GLY A 90 -14.50 -1.72 -12.93
CA GLY A 90 -15.60 -2.66 -12.66
C GLY A 90 -15.40 -3.62 -11.49
N TRP A 91 -14.28 -3.53 -10.75
CA TRP A 91 -14.12 -4.29 -9.51
C TRP A 91 -15.19 -3.90 -8.49
N ARG A 92 -15.98 -4.88 -8.05
CA ARG A 92 -16.99 -4.70 -6.98
C ARG A 92 -16.53 -5.46 -5.74
N PRO A 93 -16.41 -4.80 -4.57
CA PRO A 93 -16.10 -5.50 -3.34
C PRO A 93 -17.19 -6.54 -3.08
N VAL A 94 -16.79 -7.80 -2.92
CA VAL A 94 -17.72 -8.88 -2.59
C VAL A 94 -18.24 -8.64 -1.17
N PRO A 95 -19.57 -8.52 -0.98
CA PRO A 95 -20.11 -8.32 0.35
C PRO A 95 -19.93 -9.59 1.20
N HIS A 96 -19.64 -9.39 2.49
CA HIS A 96 -19.32 -10.46 3.44
C HIS A 96 -20.44 -11.48 3.61
N ARG A 97 -21.70 -11.08 3.34
CA ARG A 97 -22.88 -11.94 3.39
C ARG A 97 -22.95 -12.97 2.25
N LEU A 98 -22.32 -12.69 1.12
CA LEU A 98 -22.24 -13.61 -0.02
C LEU A 98 -21.09 -14.63 0.10
N LEU A 99 -20.43 -14.67 1.27
CA LEU A 99 -19.31 -15.55 1.56
C LEU A 99 -19.61 -16.48 2.75
N PRO A 100 -20.67 -17.30 2.68
CA PRO A 100 -20.86 -18.37 3.66
C PRO A 100 -19.77 -19.45 3.54
N PRO A 101 -19.49 -20.20 4.61
CA PRO A 101 -18.63 -21.38 4.53
C PRO A 101 -19.19 -22.36 3.47
N GLY A 102 -18.30 -23.00 2.72
CA GLY A 102 -18.64 -23.84 1.56
C GLY A 102 -18.69 -23.10 0.21
N THR A 103 -18.48 -21.78 0.19
CA THR A 103 -18.48 -21.01 -1.08
C THR A 103 -17.14 -21.13 -1.79
N ARG A 104 -17.16 -21.38 -3.11
CA ARG A 104 -15.95 -21.31 -3.94
C ARG A 104 -15.59 -19.86 -4.24
N VAL A 105 -14.35 -19.50 -3.94
CA VAL A 105 -13.87 -18.13 -4.03
C VAL A 105 -12.47 -18.10 -4.61
N ARG A 106 -12.13 -16.97 -5.23
CA ARG A 106 -10.75 -16.63 -5.56
C ARG A 106 -10.23 -15.63 -4.54
N ILE A 107 -9.13 -15.99 -3.90
CA ILE A 107 -8.46 -15.16 -2.90
C ILE A 107 -7.07 -14.74 -3.38
N THR A 108 -6.65 -13.55 -2.97
CA THR A 108 -5.24 -13.14 -3.03
C THR A 108 -4.62 -13.35 -1.66
N LEU A 109 -3.54 -14.12 -1.61
CA LEU A 109 -2.79 -14.36 -0.37
C LEU A 109 -1.97 -13.13 -0.01
N LYS A 110 -1.53 -13.03 1.25
CA LYS A 110 -0.70 -11.91 1.70
C LYS A 110 0.59 -11.78 0.87
N GLN A 111 1.21 -12.91 0.55
CA GLN A 111 2.43 -12.98 -0.28
C GLN A 111 2.22 -12.53 -1.73
N ASP A 112 0.97 -12.62 -2.21
CA ASP A 112 0.57 -12.27 -3.58
C ASP A 112 -0.09 -10.89 -3.63
N GLN A 113 -0.02 -10.09 -2.55
CA GLN A 113 -0.56 -8.73 -2.57
C GLN A 113 0.28 -7.84 -3.49
N GLY A 114 -0.38 -7.13 -4.41
CA GLY A 114 0.28 -6.34 -5.45
C GLY A 114 0.54 -7.10 -6.75
N THR A 115 0.22 -8.41 -6.80
CA THR A 115 0.20 -9.19 -8.03
C THR A 115 -1.23 -9.54 -8.44
N ASP A 116 -1.42 -9.89 -9.71
CA ASP A 116 -2.71 -10.40 -10.24
C ASP A 116 -2.92 -11.90 -9.96
N VAL A 117 -2.09 -12.48 -9.09
CA VAL A 117 -2.18 -13.91 -8.75
C VAL A 117 -3.34 -14.12 -7.78
N THR A 118 -4.27 -14.98 -8.18
CA THR A 118 -5.39 -15.41 -7.33
C THR A 118 -5.40 -16.92 -7.22
N GLN A 119 -5.76 -17.40 -6.02
CA GLN A 119 -5.87 -18.82 -5.74
C GLN A 119 -7.33 -19.17 -5.48
N GLU A 120 -7.80 -20.21 -6.13
CA GLU A 120 -9.15 -20.72 -5.94
C GLU A 120 -9.19 -21.67 -4.72
N GLY A 121 -10.30 -21.62 -3.99
CA GLY A 121 -10.60 -22.59 -2.95
C GLY A 121 -11.97 -22.39 -2.32
N VAL A 122 -12.27 -23.23 -1.34
CA VAL A 122 -13.56 -23.22 -0.62
C VAL A 122 -13.39 -22.48 0.71
N VAL A 123 -14.31 -21.56 1.03
CA VAL A 123 -14.30 -20.84 2.30
C VAL A 123 -14.59 -21.79 3.46
N ALA A 124 -13.66 -21.89 4.41
CA ALA A 124 -13.90 -22.54 5.70
C ALA A 124 -14.49 -21.58 6.72
N GLU A 125 -13.89 -20.39 6.84
CA GLU A 125 -14.30 -19.41 7.85
C GLU A 125 -14.12 -17.99 7.33
N ARG A 126 -15.11 -17.13 7.64
CA ARG A 126 -15.02 -15.69 7.35
C ARG A 126 -14.40 -14.95 8.53
N LEU A 127 -13.23 -14.35 8.31
CA LEU A 127 -12.46 -13.66 9.35
C LEU A 127 -12.81 -12.17 9.48
N THR A 128 -13.61 -11.62 8.57
CA THR A 128 -14.06 -10.22 8.62
C THR A 128 -15.50 -10.14 9.11
N ARG A 129 -15.76 -9.24 10.05
CA ARG A 129 -17.09 -9.03 10.66
C ARG A 129 -18.00 -8.07 9.88
N GLY A 130 -17.62 -7.63 8.68
CA GLY A 130 -18.41 -6.69 7.89
C GLY A 130 -17.86 -6.44 6.49
N ASP A 131 -18.52 -5.55 5.74
CA ASP A 131 -18.10 -5.15 4.40
C ASP A 131 -16.93 -4.18 4.49
N HIS A 132 -15.80 -4.56 3.88
CA HIS A 132 -14.57 -3.76 3.93
C HIS A 132 -14.23 -3.24 2.53
N PRO A 133 -13.82 -1.97 2.36
CA PRO A 133 -13.56 -1.36 1.04
C PRO A 133 -12.45 -2.06 0.25
N ARG A 134 -11.54 -2.74 0.95
CA ARG A 134 -10.45 -3.54 0.37
C ARG A 134 -10.77 -5.03 0.18
N GLY A 135 -12.01 -5.45 0.45
CA GLY A 135 -12.44 -6.84 0.35
C GLY A 135 -12.45 -7.59 1.68
N VAL A 136 -13.11 -8.75 1.69
CA VAL A 136 -13.35 -9.58 2.87
C VAL A 136 -12.23 -10.59 3.04
N LYS A 137 -11.65 -10.66 4.23
CA LYS A 137 -10.67 -11.69 4.61
C LYS A 137 -11.38 -12.99 4.99
N VAL A 138 -10.96 -14.10 4.37
CA VAL A 138 -11.47 -15.45 4.62
C VAL A 138 -10.32 -16.43 4.81
N ARG A 139 -10.63 -17.54 5.48
CA ARG A 139 -9.79 -18.74 5.56
C ARG A 139 -10.41 -19.81 4.67
N LEU A 140 -9.60 -20.46 3.85
CA LEU A 140 -10.02 -21.60 3.04
C LEU A 140 -9.96 -22.90 3.84
N GLU A 141 -10.63 -23.95 3.33
CA GLU A 141 -10.56 -25.31 3.90
C GLU A 141 -9.13 -25.85 3.97
N ASP A 142 -8.27 -25.47 3.02
CA ASP A 142 -6.83 -25.81 3.03
C ASP A 142 -6.02 -25.05 4.10
N GLY A 143 -6.66 -24.22 4.91
CA GLY A 143 -6.01 -23.41 5.96
C GLY A 143 -5.39 -22.10 5.48
N ARG A 144 -5.33 -21.85 4.16
CA ARG A 144 -4.82 -20.61 3.56
C ARG A 144 -5.72 -19.42 3.89
N VAL A 145 -5.13 -18.24 4.11
CA VAL A 145 -5.84 -17.01 4.47
C VAL A 145 -5.55 -15.90 3.46
N GLY A 146 -6.59 -15.28 2.91
CA GLY A 146 -6.45 -14.22 1.91
C GLY A 146 -7.65 -13.29 1.84
N ARG A 147 -7.56 -12.30 0.95
CA ARG A 147 -8.66 -11.39 0.63
C ARG A 147 -9.43 -11.91 -0.57
N VAL A 148 -10.75 -11.95 -0.47
CA VAL A 148 -11.61 -12.37 -1.59
C VAL A 148 -11.58 -11.30 -2.68
N VAL A 149 -11.22 -11.73 -3.88
CA VAL A 149 -11.26 -10.92 -5.11
C VAL A 149 -12.58 -11.14 -5.84
N SER A 150 -12.98 -12.41 -5.98
CA SER A 150 -14.22 -12.77 -6.68
C SER A 150 -14.80 -14.08 -6.16
N VAL A 151 -16.10 -14.27 -6.36
CA VAL A 151 -16.81 -15.53 -6.07
C VAL A 151 -16.87 -16.34 -7.36
N VAL A 152 -16.51 -17.61 -7.28
CA VAL A 152 -16.64 -18.55 -8.39
C VAL A 152 -18.00 -19.21 -8.25
N ARG A 153 -18.85 -19.08 -9.27
CA ARG A 153 -20.16 -19.74 -9.34
C ARG A 153 -20.07 -21.00 -10.18
#